data_AF-A0A7N2KZ96-F1
#
_entry.id   AF-A0A7N2KZ96-F1
#
_cell.length_a   1.000
_cell.length_b   1.000
_cell.length_c   1.000
_cell.angle_alpha   90.00
_cell.angle_beta   90.00
_cell.angle_gamma   90.00
#
_symmetry.space_group_name_H-M   'P 1'
#
loop_
_entity.id
_entity.type
_entity.pdbx_description
1 polymer ?
#
loop_
_entity_poly.entity_id
_entity_poly.type
_entity_poly.pdbx_seq_one_letter_code
_entity_poly.pdbx_strand_id
1 'polypeptide(L)'
;MSPNIQITFHEFSGEHFNRSEAYATIETYLSERTSREAKKLKAEVVKDSSQSVLLSMDENEEVTDEFEGVKLRWVSKKTTPRTQSFSRYAESEEEVLQAHFP
;
A
#
# COMPACT_ATOMS: atom_id res chain seq x y z
N MET A 1 -8.80 -26.84 5.26
CA MET A 1 -7.96 -25.63 5.33
C MET A 1 -8.13 -24.90 4.01
N SER A 2 -8.82 -23.76 4.00
CA SER A 2 -8.86 -22.88 2.83
C SER A 2 -7.55 -22.08 2.75
N PRO A 3 -6.95 -21.91 1.56
CA PRO A 3 -5.75 -21.10 1.41
C PRO A 3 -6.12 -19.61 1.52
N ASN A 4 -5.57 -18.91 2.51
CA ASN A 4 -5.67 -17.45 2.56
C ASN A 4 -4.73 -16.88 1.48
N ILE A 5 -5.30 -16.26 0.44
CA ILE A 5 -4.52 -15.63 -0.62
C ILE A 5 -4.18 -14.20 -0.17
N GLN A 6 -2.89 -13.89 -0.14
CA GLN A 6 -2.37 -12.55 0.16
C GLN A 6 -1.56 -12.05 -1.04
N ILE A 7 -1.86 -10.85 -1.51
CA ILE A 7 -1.06 -10.13 -2.51
C ILE A 7 -0.41 -8.94 -1.80
N THR A 8 0.90 -8.74 -2.02
CA THR A 8 1.65 -7.63 -1.41
C THR A 8 2.19 -6.72 -2.51
N PHE A 9 1.89 -5.43 -2.40
CA PHE A 9 2.36 -4.37 -3.29
C PHE A 9 3.38 -3.54 -2.53
N HIS A 10 4.64 -3.61 -2.95
CA HIS A 10 5.73 -2.84 -2.37
C HIS A 10 5.71 -1.40 -2.88
N GLU A 11 5.90 -0.42 -2.00
CA GLU A 11 6.01 0.99 -2.38
C GLU A 11 7.17 1.23 -3.34
N PHE A 12 8.30 0.55 -3.14
CA PHE A 12 9.48 0.65 -3.99
C PHE A 12 9.73 -0.65 -4.76
N SER A 13 10.19 -0.52 -6.01
CA SER A 13 10.55 -1.68 -6.84
C SER A 13 11.80 -1.43 -7.68
N GLY A 14 12.51 -2.51 -8.02
CA GLY A 14 13.71 -2.48 -8.88
C GLY A 14 14.99 -1.98 -8.21
N GLU A 15 16.07 -1.89 -9.00
CA GLU A 15 17.43 -1.55 -8.52
C GLU A 15 17.61 -0.09 -8.09
N HIS A 16 16.68 0.79 -8.48
CA HIS A 16 16.78 2.24 -8.24
C HIS A 16 15.85 2.79 -7.16
N PHE A 17 15.16 1.93 -6.39
CA PHE A 17 14.16 2.37 -5.40
C PHE A 17 13.11 3.33 -6.00
N ASN A 18 12.71 3.08 -7.25
CA ASN A 18 11.65 3.86 -7.86
C ASN A 18 10.32 3.46 -7.23
N ARG A 19 9.43 4.45 -7.03
CA ARG A 19 8.07 4.18 -6.57
C ARG A 19 7.39 3.24 -7.58
N SER A 20 6.82 2.17 -7.07
CA SER A 20 6.11 1.15 -7.84
C SER A 20 4.87 1.76 -8.48
N GLU A 21 4.75 1.62 -9.80
CA GLU A 21 3.55 2.05 -10.54
C GLU A 21 2.31 1.28 -10.06
N ALA A 22 2.46 0.00 -9.74
CA ALA A 22 1.39 -0.81 -9.19
C ALA A 22 0.95 -0.28 -7.81
N TYR A 23 1.89 0.09 -6.94
CA TYR A 23 1.58 0.68 -5.65
C TYR A 23 0.84 2.01 -5.82
N ALA A 24 1.38 2.93 -6.64
CA ALA A 24 0.77 4.22 -6.88
C ALA A 24 -0.66 4.11 -7.45
N THR A 25 -0.87 3.17 -8.38
CA THR A 25 -2.20 2.90 -8.96
C THR A 25 -3.18 2.40 -7.91
N ILE A 26 -2.77 1.46 -7.06
CA ILE A 26 -3.61 0.92 -5.99
C ILE A 26 -3.88 1.98 -4.92
N GLU A 27 -2.91 2.82 -4.59
CA GLU A 27 -3.08 3.91 -3.64
C GLU A 27 -4.12 4.92 -4.13
N THR A 28 -4.08 5.31 -5.42
CA THR A 28 -5.14 6.12 -6.03
C THR A 28 -6.50 5.41 -6.00
N TYR A 29 -6.55 4.12 -6.35
CA TYR A 29 -7.78 3.31 -6.27
C TYR A 29 -8.37 3.26 -4.86
N LEU A 30 -7.50 3.20 -3.84
CA LEU A 30 -7.91 3.19 -2.45
C LEU A 30 -8.32 4.57 -1.96
N SER A 31 -7.74 5.66 -2.46
CA SER A 31 -8.01 7.03 -1.98
C SER A 31 -9.51 7.38 -1.93
N GLU A 32 -10.29 6.95 -2.94
CA GLU A 32 -11.74 7.18 -2.98
C GLU A 32 -12.50 6.31 -1.96
N ARG A 33 -12.05 5.08 -1.74
CA ARG A 33 -12.70 4.09 -0.86
C ARG A 33 -12.38 4.30 0.60
N THR A 34 -11.11 4.59 0.90
CA THR A 34 -10.61 4.82 2.23
C THR A 34 -11.27 6.05 2.84
N SER A 35 -11.58 7.07 2.04
CA SER A 35 -12.35 8.24 2.49
C SER A 35 -13.73 7.90 3.08
N ARG A 36 -14.30 6.73 2.75
CA ARG A 36 -15.64 6.30 3.20
C ARG A 36 -15.59 5.29 4.34
N GLU A 37 -14.57 4.44 4.38
CA GLU A 37 -14.54 3.27 5.27
C GLU A 37 -13.33 3.21 6.21
N ALA A 38 -12.25 3.95 5.94
CA ALA A 38 -11.08 3.95 6.81
C ALA A 38 -11.35 4.79 8.07
N LYS A 39 -10.89 4.30 9.21
CA LYS A 39 -10.91 5.00 10.49
C LYS A 39 -9.74 5.96 10.64
N LYS A 40 -8.65 5.72 9.91
CA LYS A 40 -7.44 6.55 9.89
C LYS A 40 -6.91 6.67 8.47
N LEU A 41 -6.62 7.90 8.07
CA LEU A 41 -6.14 8.25 6.75
C LEU A 41 -4.83 9.02 6.87
N LYS A 42 -3.90 8.71 5.97
CA LYS A 42 -2.70 9.49 5.71
C LYS A 42 -2.95 10.36 4.48
N ALA A 43 -2.42 11.57 4.48
CA ALA A 43 -2.51 12.48 3.34
C ALA A 43 -1.10 12.86 2.88
N GLU A 44 -0.82 12.67 1.60
CA GLU A 44 0.48 12.98 1.00
C GLU A 44 0.34 14.00 -0.12
N VAL A 45 1.30 14.93 -0.19
CA VAL A 45 1.36 15.90 -1.29
C VAL A 45 2.13 15.29 -2.45
N VAL A 46 1.43 15.01 -3.55
CA VAL A 46 2.05 14.50 -4.77
C VAL A 46 2.40 15.68 -5.66
N LYS A 47 3.69 15.97 -5.82
CA LYS A 47 4.16 16.94 -6.82
C LYS A 47 3.87 16.40 -8.22
N ASP A 48 3.41 17.28 -9.10
CA ASP A 48 3.17 17.02 -10.53
C ASP A 48 1.98 16.11 -10.88
N SER A 49 1.01 15.92 -9.98
CA SER A 49 -0.27 15.27 -10.31
C SER A 49 -1.45 16.27 -10.32
N SER A 50 -2.53 15.94 -11.05
CA SER A 50 -3.75 16.76 -11.09
C SER A 50 -4.48 16.83 -9.74
N GLN A 51 -4.12 15.98 -8.78
CA GLN A 51 -4.60 15.97 -7.41
C GLN A 51 -3.47 16.42 -6.47
N SER A 52 -3.63 17.58 -5.84
CA SER A 52 -2.59 18.15 -4.96
C SER A 52 -2.39 17.38 -3.66
N VAL A 53 -3.33 16.49 -3.31
CA VAL A 53 -3.31 15.66 -2.10
C VAL A 53 -3.83 14.27 -2.45
N LEU A 54 -3.05 13.24 -2.15
CA LEU A 54 -3.44 11.84 -2.20
C LEU A 54 -3.79 11.37 -0.80
N LEU A 55 -4.95 10.73 -0.64
CA LEU A 55 -5.35 10.08 0.61
C LEU A 55 -5.00 8.59 0.55
N SER A 56 -4.29 8.10 1.55
CA SER A 56 -3.93 6.68 1.69
C SER A 56 -4.31 6.18 3.09
N MET A 57 -4.20 4.87 3.28
CA MET A 57 -4.51 4.23 4.56
C MET A 57 -3.37 4.49 5.55
N ASP A 58 -3.72 4.88 6.78
CA ASP A 58 -2.74 4.97 7.87
C ASP A 58 -2.23 3.57 8.26
N GLU A 59 -1.12 3.53 9.00
CA GLU A 59 -0.46 2.30 9.38
C GLU A 59 -1.38 1.36 10.17
N ASN A 60 -1.40 0.08 9.79
CA ASN A 60 -2.25 -0.97 10.36
C ASN A 60 -3.76 -0.73 10.20
N GLU A 61 -4.17 0.25 9.39
CA GLU A 61 -5.57 0.44 9.04
C GLU A 61 -6.03 -0.71 8.12
N GLU A 62 -7.31 -1.03 8.23
CA GLU A 62 -7.97 -2.08 7.47
C GLU A 62 -9.18 -1.50 6.75
N VAL A 63 -9.27 -1.73 5.44
CA VAL A 63 -10.44 -1.36 4.64
C VAL A 63 -10.99 -2.60 3.97
N THR A 64 -12.30 -2.81 4.13
CA THR A 64 -13.00 -3.87 3.39
C THR A 64 -13.39 -3.31 2.02
N ASP A 65 -13.28 -4.12 0.99
CA ASP A 65 -13.61 -3.73 -0.38
C ASP A 65 -14.26 -4.91 -1.12
N GLU A 66 -14.95 -4.61 -2.20
CA GLU A 66 -15.50 -5.59 -3.13
C GLU A 66 -15.02 -5.26 -4.53
N PHE A 67 -14.13 -6.08 -5.06
CA PHE A 67 -13.58 -5.94 -6.41
C PHE A 67 -14.14 -7.05 -7.29
N GLU A 68 -14.86 -6.69 -8.36
CA GLU A 68 -15.46 -7.66 -9.29
C GLU A 68 -16.31 -8.74 -8.59
N GLY A 69 -17.04 -8.36 -7.54
CA GLY A 69 -17.89 -9.26 -6.74
C GLY A 69 -17.13 -10.12 -5.72
N VAL A 70 -15.81 -9.93 -5.59
CA VAL A 70 -14.98 -10.61 -4.61
C VAL A 70 -14.71 -9.69 -3.43
N LYS A 71 -15.14 -10.10 -2.24
CA LYS A 71 -14.84 -9.39 -1.00
C LYS A 71 -13.39 -9.60 -0.62
N LEU A 72 -12.69 -8.52 -0.32
CA LEU A 72 -11.30 -8.55 0.11
C LEU A 72 -11.03 -7.47 1.14
N ARG A 73 -9.88 -7.61 1.81
CA ARG A 73 -9.44 -6.71 2.86
C ARG A 73 -8.09 -6.11 2.50
N TRP A 74 -8.02 -4.80 2.46
CA TRP A 74 -6.79 -4.03 2.30
C TRP A 74 -6.17 -3.72 3.66
N VAL A 75 -4.84 -3.80 3.75
CA VAL A 75 -4.08 -3.42 4.95
C VAL A 75 -2.80 -2.69 4.53
N SER A 76 -2.51 -1.55 5.17
CA SER A 76 -1.20 -0.89 5.07
C SER A 76 -0.28 -1.41 6.19
N LYS A 77 0.95 -1.81 5.84
CA LYS A 77 1.96 -2.27 6.81
C LYS A 77 3.32 -1.67 6.49
N LYS A 78 4.08 -1.32 7.52
CA LYS A 78 5.53 -1.15 7.41
C LYS A 78 6.22 -2.50 7.44
N THR A 79 7.14 -2.69 6.52
CA THR A 79 8.03 -3.85 6.52
C THR A 79 9.46 -3.37 6.50
N THR A 80 10.34 -4.14 7.13
CA THR A 80 11.78 -3.94 6.97
C THR A 80 12.20 -4.79 5.77
N PRO A 81 12.79 -4.19 4.71
CA PRO A 81 13.28 -4.97 3.59
C PRO A 81 14.34 -5.95 4.11
N ARG A 82 14.04 -7.25 4.05
CA ARG A 82 14.97 -8.31 4.46
C ARG A 82 15.99 -8.54 3.35
N THR A 83 16.81 -7.54 3.07
CA THR A 83 17.95 -7.70 2.17
C THR A 83 19.15 -8.15 2.99
N GLN A 84 19.46 -9.43 2.94
CA GLN A 84 20.82 -9.88 3.25
C GLN A 84 21.77 -9.15 2.29
N SER A 85 22.75 -8.45 2.87
CA SER A 85 24.01 -7.98 2.28
C SER A 85 24.06 -6.57 1.65
N PHE A 86 24.83 -5.72 2.34
CA PHE A 86 25.64 -4.58 1.87
C PHE A 86 24.95 -3.36 1.27
N SER A 87 24.49 -2.44 2.12
CA SER A 87 24.92 -1.04 2.04
C SER A 87 24.58 -0.28 3.32
N ARG A 88 25.37 0.76 3.61
CA ARG A 88 25.38 1.58 4.83
C ARG A 88 24.26 2.63 4.85
N TYR A 89 23.16 2.39 4.13
CA TYR A 89 22.00 3.27 4.12
C TYR A 89 21.04 2.74 5.18
N ALA A 90 20.57 3.64 6.04
CA ALA A 90 19.76 3.33 7.20
C ALA A 90 18.62 2.36 6.84
N GLU A 91 18.29 1.46 7.78
CA GLU A 91 17.04 0.69 7.79
C GLU A 91 15.86 1.65 7.52
N SER A 92 15.52 1.85 6.26
CA SER A 92 14.34 2.61 5.87
C SER A 92 13.19 1.62 5.86
N GLU A 93 12.30 1.76 6.84
CA GLU A 93 11.02 1.06 6.83
C GLU A 93 10.31 1.39 5.50
N GLU A 94 9.90 0.36 4.75
CA GLU A 94 9.08 0.51 3.53
C GLU A 94 7.61 0.31 3.89
N GLU A 95 6.70 1.12 3.32
CA GLU A 95 5.28 0.82 3.40
C GLU A 95 4.87 -0.15 2.29
N VAL A 96 3.99 -1.09 2.61
CA VAL A 96 3.43 -2.05 1.65
C VAL A 96 1.92 -2.13 1.82
N LEU A 97 1.22 -2.28 0.69
CA LEU A 97 -0.22 -2.54 0.68
C LEU A 97 -0.47 -4.03 0.50
N GLN A 98 -1.31 -4.61 1.34
CA GLN A 98 -1.66 -6.04 1.29
C GLN A 98 -3.14 -6.22 1.03
N ALA A 99 -3.47 -7.02 0.01
CA ALA A 99 -4.82 -7.49 -0.28
C ALA A 99 -4.99 -8.91 0.26
N HIS A 100 -6.01 -9.13 1.08
CA HIS A 100 -6.38 -10.43 1.64
C HIS A 100 -7.72 -10.89 1.07
N PHE A 101 -7.72 -12.06 0.44
CA PHE A 101 -8.91 -12.71 -0.10
C PHE A 101 -9.38 -13.85 0.82
N PRO A 102 -10.69 -14.15 0.86
CA PRO A 102 -11.28 -15.25 1.62
C PRO A 102 -10.85 -16.64 1.13
#